data_AF-A0A1M4XYQ0-F1
#
_entry.id   AF-A0A1M4XYQ0-F1
#
_cell.length_a   1.000
_cell.length_b   1.000
_cell.length_c   1.000
_cell.angle_alpha   90.00
_cell.angle_beta   90.00
_cell.angle_gamma   90.00
#
_symmetry.space_group_name_H-M   'P 1'
#
loop_
_entity.id
_entity.type
_entity.pdbx_description
1 polymer ?
#
loop_
_entity_poly.entity_id
_entity_poly.type
_entity_poly.pdbx_seq_one_letter_code
_entity_poly.pdbx_strand_id
1 'polypeptide(L)' 'MDIPGFRLHSLKGKDNGRWSIWVNGNWRMTFEFRDGNAYVLDYEDYH' A
#
# COMPACT_ATOMS: atom_id res chain seq x y z
N MET A 1 -0.30 6.36 10.88
CA MET A 1 0.81 5.39 10.81
C MET A 1 1.93 6.06 10.04
N ASP A 2 2.85 6.72 10.74
CA ASP A 2 3.98 7.43 10.11
C ASP A 2 5.26 6.69 10.51
N ILE A 3 5.51 5.57 9.82
CA ILE A 3 6.66 4.72 10.08
C ILE A 3 7.73 5.07 9.05
N PRO A 4 8.86 5.67 9.46
CA PRO A 4 9.92 6.08 8.55
C PRO A 4 10.50 4.85 7.83
N GLY A 5 10.32 4.77 6.51
CA GLY A 5 10.82 3.67 5.67
C GLY A 5 9.80 3.10 4.70
N PHE A 6 8.52 3.06 5.08
CA PHE A 6 7.47 2.43 4.27
C PHE A 6 6.92 3.31 3.14
N ARG A 7 7.29 4.60 3.06
CA ARG A 7 6.83 5.56 2.03
C ARG A 7 5.34 5.40 1.68
N LEU A 8 4.51 5.34 2.72
CA LEU A 8 3.07 5.15 2.60
C LEU A 8 2.46 6.27 1.76
N HIS A 9 1.73 5.90 0.71
CA HIS A 9 0.98 6.86 -0.09
C HIS A 9 -0.32 6.25 -0.61
N SER A 10 -1.36 7.08 -0.73
CA SER A 10 -2.64 6.70 -1.29
C SER A 10 -2.55 6.60 -2.81
N LEU A 11 -3.15 5.55 -3.38
CA LEU A 11 -3.31 5.41 -4.82
C LEU A 11 -4.42 6.35 -5.33
N LYS A 12 -4.30 6.77 -6.59
CA LYS A 12 -5.22 7.73 -7.23
C LYS A 12 -5.98 7.05 -8.38
N GLY A 13 -7.11 7.63 -8.77
CA GLY A 13 -7.89 7.14 -9.91
C GLY A 13 -8.88 6.05 -9.50
N LYS A 14 -8.85 4.90 -10.19
CA LYS A 14 -9.76 3.78 -9.93
C LYS A 14 -9.51 3.11 -8.56
N ASP A 15 -8.29 3.22 -8.05
CA ASP A 15 -7.86 2.67 -6.76
C ASP A 15 -7.93 3.69 -5.62
N ASN A 16 -8.77 4.73 -5.75
CA ASN A 16 -8.94 5.72 -4.69
C ASN A 16 -9.55 5.05 -3.44
N GLY A 17 -8.80 5.06 -2.33
CA GLY A 17 -9.12 4.31 -1.11
C GLY A 17 -8.13 3.18 -0.79
N ARG A 18 -7.29 2.81 -1.76
CA ARG A 18 -6.16 1.89 -1.56
C ARG A 18 -4.88 2.65 -1.22
N TRP A 19 -4.03 1.99 -0.46
CA TRP A 19 -2.75 2.48 0.01
C TRP A 19 -1.65 1.59 -0.51
N SER A 20 -0.47 2.18 -0.77
CA SER A 20 0.73 1.44 -1.14
C SER A 20 1.84 1.71 -0.13
N ILE A 21 2.53 0.64 0.28
CA ILE A 21 3.75 0.72 1.08
C ILE A 21 4.92 0.08 0.33
N TRP A 22 6.09 0.64 0.61
CA TRP A 22 7.35 0.17 0.07
C TRP A 22 7.98 -0.85 1.01
N VAL A 23 8.19 -2.08 0.53
CA VAL A 23 8.71 -3.17 1.37
C VAL A 23 10.22 -3.33 1.20
N ASN A 24 10.68 -3.60 -0.02
CA ASN A 24 12.08 -3.88 -0.35
C ASN A 24 12.26 -3.80 -1.87
N GLY A 25 13.30 -3.10 -2.36
CA GLY A 25 13.67 -3.10 -3.77
C GLY A 25 12.50 -2.67 -4.66
N ASN A 26 12.04 -3.56 -5.55
CA ASN A 26 10.91 -3.30 -6.45
C ASN A 26 9.54 -3.68 -5.85
N TRP A 27 9.50 -4.36 -4.71
CA TRP A 27 8.24 -4.85 -4.14
C TRP A 27 7.39 -3.73 -3.56
N ARG A 28 6.10 -3.72 -3.92
CA ARG A 28 5.07 -2.90 -3.31
C ARG A 28 3.99 -3.79 -2.73
N MET A 29 3.48 -3.39 -1.58
CA MET A 29 2.30 -4.00 -0.99
C MET A 29 1.18 -2.97 -1.03
N THR A 30 0.03 -3.38 -1.55
CA THR A 30 -1.14 -2.51 -1.60
C THR A 30 -2.26 -3.10 -0.75
N PHE A 31 -3.02 -2.24 -0.09
CA PHE A 31 -4.13 -2.64 0.75
C PHE A 31 -5.18 -1.55 0.85
N GLU A 32 -6.41 -1.97 1.10
CA GLU A 32 -7.48 -1.09 1.57
C GLU A 32 -7.41 -0.98 3.09
N PHE A 33 -7.52 0.25 3.60
CA PHE A 33 -7.57 0.47 5.03
C PHE A 33 -8.98 0.90 5.43
N ARG A 34 -9.67 0.04 6.17
CA ARG A 34 -11.05 0.28 6.61
C ARG A 34 -11.22 -0.12 8.07
N ASP A 35 -11.77 0.79 8.86
CA ASP A 35 -12.14 0.55 10.26
C ASP A 35 -10.98 -0.04 11.10
N GLY A 36 -9.75 0.44 10.86
CA GLY A 36 -8.54 -0.02 11.57
C GLY A 36 -7.95 -1.35 11.06
N ASN A 37 -8.56 -1.96 10.05
CA ASN A 37 -8.16 -3.24 9.47
C ASN A 37 -7.66 -3.07 8.04
N ALA A 38 -6.70 -3.92 7.66
CA ALA A 38 -6.18 -4.00 6.29
C ALA A 38 -6.93 -5.09 5.51
N TYR A 39 -7.44 -4.74 4.34
CA TYR A 39 -8.18 -5.62 3.42
C TYR A 39 -7.53 -5.60 2.04
N VAL A 40 -7.79 -6.64 1.23
CA VAL A 40 -7.29 -6.76 -0.16
C VAL A 40 -5.77 -6.57 -0.22
N LEU A 41 -5.05 -7.39 0.55
CA LEU A 41 -3.59 -7.34 0.63
C LEU A 41 -2.98 -8.00 -0.61
N ASP A 42 -2.52 -7.18 -1.55
CA ASP A 42 -1.80 -7.65 -2.73
C ASP A 42 -0.29 -7.39 -2.56
N TYR A 43 0.51 -8.39 -2.92
CA TYR A 43 1.96 -8.31 -2.94
C TYR A 43 2.44 -8.37 -4.39
N GLU A 44 2.70 -7.20 -4.98
CA GLU A 44 3.03 -7.08 -6.40
C GLU A 44 4.53 -6.81 -6.58
N ASP A 45 5.17 -7.62 -7.42
CA ASP A 45 6.51 -7.34 -7.93
C ASP A 45 6.37 -6.35 -9.09
N TYR A 46 6.94 -5.16 -8.93
CA TYR A 46 7.03 -4.21 -10.03
C TYR A 46 8.25 -4.57 -10.89
N HIS A 47 8.09 -5.49 -11.84
CA HIS A 47 9.02 -5.74 -12.94
C HIS A 47 8.29 -6.03 -14.25
#